data_AF-A0AA41SE62-F1
#
_entry.id   AF-A0AA41SE62-F1
#
_cell.length_a   1.000
_cell.length_b   1.000
_cell.length_c   1.000
_cell.angle_alpha   90.00
_cell.angle_beta   90.00
_cell.angle_gamma   90.00
#
_symmetry.space_group_name_H-M   'P 1'
#
loop_
_entity.id
_entity.type
_entity.pdbx_description
1 polymer ?
#
loop_
_entity_poly.entity_id
_entity_poly.type
_entity_poly.pdbx_seq_one_letter_code
_entity_poly.pdbx_strand_id
1 'polypeptide(L)'
;MENSDAEEPDKKRRHIDSVASAMAWSSPTSPDERTIDAAALQCENQKLIQQLDSHKHELHALEDKLKNLKEKQTTYDDKLIKVNRLWNQLVDDLILLGVRAGRIHDGLKALDHAEQTKGSVASCSSEDTFLYTLLQSGPTEYSGGNGIKKHVEEALSARRSSTMGLMRYLEDTINNQRAQTEALEISLSGNLSEEDAIIQQRKLDDFMREEINTLSEAIGILNRKHKDYADEIQTYIISHSTDQLEIKRIAGELDESLAEVEESRRKLINMKIQTGGSSGLHVPVMLTGNGSVSSEQSADKILGLKELKSSIEEIKELAATRLSELQEAQENNLTLSKQLQDLENELKDDKFVLLSRPYHLLNDRLLHSNAEVDRYKGLIDSFQSDKNYMLRREKELSAKAESADGARTAVCKSETKIEELQIQLQKCIVERNDIEMKLEEAEQDSGRKDIKDEFRVMASALSKEMDMMEAQLNRWKDTAHEALSLREEAYSLKALLSAKTAEHESLSENCAKQTAEIKSLKTLIENLQKEKQELQIFLDMHGQECFDK
;
A
#
# COMPACT_ATOMS: atom_id res chain seq x y z
N MET A 1 -55.61 38.87 11.55
CA MET A 1 -56.30 38.53 10.30
C MET A 1 -55.76 37.16 9.88
N GLU A 2 -56.39 36.03 10.26
CA GLU A 2 -57.75 35.58 9.87
C GLU A 2 -57.81 35.30 8.36
N ASN A 3 -58.19 34.13 7.84
CA ASN A 3 -58.73 32.86 8.40
C ASN A 3 -58.02 31.68 7.67
N SER A 4 -57.86 30.45 8.19
CA SER A 4 -58.83 29.46 8.69
C SER A 4 -59.84 28.94 7.66
N ASP A 5 -60.07 27.62 7.73
CA ASP A 5 -61.00 26.75 7.00
C ASP A 5 -60.44 26.16 5.67
N ALA A 6 -60.01 24.89 5.56
CA ALA A 6 -60.57 23.58 5.96
C ALA A 6 -61.56 23.00 4.94
N GLU A 7 -61.06 22.14 4.04
CA GLU A 7 -61.89 21.19 3.29
C GLU A 7 -61.13 19.87 3.05
N GLU A 8 -61.53 18.83 3.78
CA GLU A 8 -60.98 17.47 3.73
C GLU A 8 -61.92 16.56 2.91
N PRO A 9 -61.47 15.88 1.84
CA PRO A 9 -62.32 14.98 1.07
C PRO A 9 -62.39 13.59 1.69
N ASP A 10 -63.48 13.39 2.42
CA ASP A 10 -63.99 12.14 2.99
C ASP A 10 -63.74 10.88 2.13
N LYS A 11 -62.95 9.93 2.64
CA LYS A 11 -62.81 8.57 2.06
C LYS A 11 -63.11 7.48 3.08
N LYS A 12 -64.41 7.32 3.31
CA LYS A 12 -65.13 6.14 3.83
C LYS A 12 -64.23 4.94 4.19
N ARG A 13 -64.01 4.75 5.49
CA ARG A 13 -63.61 3.45 6.04
C ARG A 13 -64.62 2.39 5.59
N ARG A 14 -64.15 1.30 4.96
CA ARG A 14 -64.96 0.08 4.89
C ARG A 14 -64.99 -0.52 6.29
N HIS A 15 -66.17 -0.57 6.90
CA HIS A 15 -66.40 -1.41 8.06
C HIS A 15 -66.10 -2.86 7.68
N ILE A 16 -65.29 -3.52 8.50
CA ILE A 16 -65.15 -4.98 8.46
C ILE A 16 -66.27 -5.51 9.34
N ASP A 17 -67.37 -5.94 8.72
CA ASP A 17 -68.49 -6.52 9.46
C ASP A 17 -68.06 -7.84 10.09
N SER A 18 -67.89 -7.80 11.42
CA SER A 18 -67.55 -8.96 12.23
C SER A 18 -68.80 -9.81 12.44
N VAL A 19 -69.09 -10.68 11.47
CA VAL A 19 -70.15 -11.69 11.60
C VAL A 19 -69.63 -12.84 12.46
N ALA A 20 -69.68 -12.64 13.78
CA ALA A 20 -69.66 -13.74 14.73
C ALA A 20 -70.92 -14.59 14.51
N SER A 21 -70.80 -15.68 13.75
CA SER A 21 -71.93 -16.57 13.46
C SER A 21 -72.34 -17.32 14.72
N ALA A 22 -73.47 -16.93 15.30
CA ALA A 22 -74.02 -17.56 16.49
C ALA A 22 -74.42 -19.01 16.19
N MET A 23 -73.90 -19.97 16.96
CA MET A 23 -74.38 -21.35 16.93
C MET A 23 -75.79 -21.44 17.53
N ALA A 24 -76.78 -21.27 16.66
CA ALA A 24 -78.19 -21.49 16.95
C ALA A 24 -78.82 -22.38 15.86
N TRP A 25 -78.47 -23.67 15.88
CA TRP A 25 -79.14 -24.67 15.04
C TRP A 25 -80.28 -25.32 15.82
N SER A 26 -81.48 -24.75 15.64
CA SER A 26 -82.74 -25.39 15.98
C SER A 26 -82.87 -26.72 15.23
N SER A 27 -83.15 -27.81 15.95
CA SER A 27 -83.37 -29.14 15.34
C SER A 27 -84.61 -29.17 14.43
N PRO A 28 -84.50 -29.71 13.21
CA PRO A 28 -85.65 -30.22 12.45
C PRO A 28 -85.69 -31.74 12.47
N THR A 29 -86.87 -32.24 12.78
CA THR A 29 -87.37 -33.61 12.72
C THR A 29 -87.04 -34.36 11.41
N SER A 30 -86.74 -35.66 11.53
CA SER A 30 -86.78 -36.71 10.49
C SER A 30 -85.74 -36.64 9.34
N PRO A 31 -85.04 -37.76 9.03
CA PRO A 31 -84.30 -37.90 7.79
C PRO A 31 -85.26 -38.28 6.66
N ASP A 32 -85.56 -37.32 5.79
CA ASP A 32 -86.24 -37.56 4.51
C ASP A 32 -85.16 -37.59 3.41
N GLU A 33 -85.14 -38.64 2.59
CA GLU A 33 -84.10 -38.89 1.58
C GLU A 33 -84.18 -37.90 0.42
N ARG A 34 -83.70 -36.67 0.65
CA ARG A 34 -83.39 -35.74 -0.43
C ARG A 34 -82.07 -36.16 -1.06
N THR A 35 -82.16 -36.69 -2.27
CA THR A 35 -81.03 -36.84 -3.18
C THR A 35 -80.29 -35.52 -3.28
N ILE A 36 -79.10 -35.45 -2.66
CA ILE A 36 -78.21 -34.31 -2.77
C ILE A 36 -77.83 -34.20 -4.24
N ASP A 37 -78.21 -33.10 -4.89
CA ASP A 37 -77.95 -32.93 -6.33
C ASP A 37 -76.43 -32.84 -6.56
N ALA A 38 -75.88 -33.95 -7.07
CA ALA A 38 -74.45 -34.09 -7.31
C ALA A 38 -73.94 -33.03 -8.32
N ALA A 39 -74.79 -32.56 -9.23
CA ALA A 39 -74.43 -31.49 -10.17
C ALA A 39 -74.28 -30.14 -9.46
N ALA A 40 -75.11 -29.85 -8.44
CA ALA A 40 -75.01 -28.64 -7.64
C ALA A 40 -73.73 -28.64 -6.79
N LEU A 41 -73.41 -29.77 -6.11
CA LEU A 41 -72.15 -29.93 -5.39
C LEU A 41 -70.93 -29.87 -6.31
N GLN A 42 -71.02 -30.41 -7.54
CA GLN A 42 -69.94 -30.31 -8.51
C GLN A 42 -69.71 -28.86 -8.95
N CYS A 43 -70.77 -28.09 -9.16
CA CYS A 43 -70.69 -26.67 -9.50
C CYS A 43 -70.08 -25.83 -8.36
N GLU A 44 -70.46 -26.10 -7.10
CA GLU A 44 -69.89 -25.44 -5.93
C GLU A 44 -68.40 -25.77 -5.74
N ASN A 45 -68.02 -27.04 -5.88
CA ASN A 45 -66.61 -27.45 -5.86
C ASN A 45 -65.81 -26.80 -7.01
N GLN A 46 -66.34 -26.72 -8.22
CA GLN A 46 -65.70 -26.05 -9.36
C GLN A 46 -65.41 -24.56 -9.03
N LYS A 47 -66.36 -23.89 -8.37
CA LYS A 47 -66.22 -22.48 -7.95
C LYS A 47 -65.19 -22.32 -6.83
N LEU A 48 -65.17 -23.22 -5.85
CA LEU A 48 -64.15 -23.22 -4.78
C LEU A 48 -62.75 -23.51 -5.33
N ILE A 49 -62.61 -24.40 -6.32
CA ILE A 49 -61.34 -24.64 -7.03
C ILE A 49 -60.88 -23.38 -7.76
N GLN A 50 -61.75 -22.70 -8.49
CA GLN A 50 -61.42 -21.43 -9.16
C GLN A 50 -61.00 -20.32 -8.16
N GLN A 51 -61.66 -20.24 -7.00
CA GLN A 51 -61.27 -19.31 -5.93
C GLN A 51 -59.91 -19.68 -5.32
N LEU A 52 -59.69 -20.96 -5.01
CA LEU A 52 -58.41 -21.47 -4.50
C LEU A 52 -57.27 -21.17 -5.49
N ASP A 53 -57.48 -21.41 -6.77
CA ASP A 53 -56.47 -21.12 -7.80
C ASP A 53 -56.26 -19.62 -7.96
N SER A 54 -57.30 -18.77 -7.87
CA SER A 54 -57.11 -17.31 -7.87
C SER A 54 -56.26 -16.84 -6.68
N HIS A 55 -56.49 -17.37 -5.49
CA HIS A 55 -55.68 -17.03 -4.30
C HIS A 55 -54.25 -17.57 -4.39
N LYS A 56 -54.00 -18.75 -5.00
CA LYS A 56 -52.63 -19.22 -5.27
C LYS A 56 -51.87 -18.25 -6.19
N HIS A 57 -52.51 -17.74 -7.24
CA HIS A 57 -51.88 -16.76 -8.14
C HIS A 57 -51.60 -15.43 -7.44
N GLU A 58 -52.51 -14.96 -6.57
CA GLU A 58 -52.27 -13.78 -5.73
C GLU A 58 -51.10 -13.99 -4.74
N LEU A 59 -51.03 -15.17 -4.12
CA LEU A 59 -49.97 -15.53 -3.17
C LEU A 59 -48.60 -15.56 -3.86
N HIS A 60 -48.47 -16.25 -4.99
CA HIS A 60 -47.23 -16.24 -5.78
C HIS A 60 -46.85 -14.83 -6.26
N ALA A 61 -47.82 -14.00 -6.68
CA ALA A 61 -47.55 -12.61 -7.05
C ALA A 61 -47.11 -11.73 -5.86
N LEU A 62 -47.44 -12.10 -4.62
CA LEU A 62 -46.93 -11.47 -3.40
C LEU A 62 -45.55 -12.02 -3.00
N GLU A 63 -45.29 -13.32 -3.17
CA GLU A 63 -43.97 -13.93 -2.98
C GLU A 63 -42.93 -13.33 -3.91
N ASP A 64 -43.25 -13.16 -5.20
CA ASP A 64 -42.37 -12.52 -6.18
C ASP A 64 -42.09 -11.05 -5.82
N LYS A 65 -43.10 -10.31 -5.35
CA LYS A 65 -42.91 -8.93 -4.85
C LYS A 65 -42.02 -8.89 -3.61
N LEU A 66 -42.21 -9.83 -2.67
CA LEU A 66 -41.41 -9.93 -1.45
C LEU A 66 -39.94 -10.28 -1.78
N LYS A 67 -39.71 -11.19 -2.73
CA LYS A 67 -38.38 -11.52 -3.24
C LYS A 67 -37.71 -10.30 -3.88
N ASN A 68 -38.42 -9.61 -4.77
CA ASN A 68 -37.94 -8.38 -5.43
C ASN A 68 -37.61 -7.27 -4.41
N LEU A 69 -38.41 -7.11 -3.35
CA LEU A 69 -38.14 -6.17 -2.27
C LEU A 69 -36.90 -6.58 -1.45
N LYS A 70 -36.71 -7.87 -1.15
CA LYS A 70 -35.50 -8.37 -0.49
C LYS A 70 -34.24 -8.11 -1.33
N GLU A 71 -34.28 -8.36 -2.64
CA GLU A 71 -33.17 -8.06 -3.57
C GLU A 71 -32.87 -6.56 -3.67
N LYS A 72 -33.89 -5.71 -3.59
CA LYS A 72 -33.72 -4.24 -3.50
C LYS A 72 -33.15 -3.79 -2.15
N GLN A 73 -33.49 -4.48 -1.07
CA GLN A 73 -32.93 -4.19 0.25
C GLN A 73 -31.46 -4.60 0.33
N THR A 74 -31.09 -5.82 -0.07
CA THR A 74 -29.68 -6.24 -0.08
C THR A 74 -28.81 -5.35 -0.97
N THR A 75 -29.30 -4.94 -2.14
CA THR A 75 -28.58 -4.00 -3.02
C THR A 75 -28.53 -2.56 -2.51
N TYR A 76 -29.36 -2.19 -1.54
CA TYR A 76 -29.27 -0.93 -0.79
C TYR A 76 -28.26 -1.05 0.36
N ASP A 77 -28.33 -2.13 1.14
CA ASP A 77 -27.42 -2.41 2.25
C ASP A 77 -25.96 -2.53 1.76
N ASP A 78 -25.74 -3.21 0.62
CA ASP A 78 -24.44 -3.27 -0.07
C ASP A 78 -23.88 -1.89 -0.42
N LYS A 79 -24.74 -0.94 -0.82
CA LYS A 79 -24.33 0.43 -1.13
C LYS A 79 -23.99 1.20 0.14
N LEU A 80 -24.78 1.03 1.20
CA LEU A 80 -24.55 1.64 2.50
C LEU A 80 -23.21 1.18 3.10
N ILE A 81 -22.92 -0.13 3.08
CA ILE A 81 -21.65 -0.71 3.53
C ILE A 81 -20.48 -0.12 2.74
N LYS A 82 -20.61 0.01 1.41
CA LYS A 82 -19.58 0.64 0.55
C LYS A 82 -19.37 2.12 0.88
N VAL A 83 -20.44 2.91 1.06
CA VAL A 83 -20.36 4.33 1.43
C VAL A 83 -19.65 4.50 2.78
N ASN A 84 -19.96 3.67 3.76
CA ASN A 84 -19.30 3.72 5.07
C ASN A 84 -17.82 3.36 5.00
N ARG A 85 -17.46 2.32 4.23
CA ARG A 85 -16.07 1.94 4.02
C ARG A 85 -15.26 3.08 3.38
N LEU A 86 -15.84 3.76 2.39
CA LEU A 86 -15.23 4.94 1.77
C LEU A 86 -15.13 6.12 2.73
N TRP A 87 -16.08 6.28 3.66
CA TRP A 87 -16.03 7.34 4.67
C TRP A 87 -14.97 7.06 5.75
N ASN A 88 -14.84 5.81 6.22
CA ASN A 88 -13.74 5.42 7.12
C ASN A 88 -12.39 5.66 6.45
N GLN A 89 -12.24 5.21 5.19
CA GLN A 89 -11.01 5.46 4.43
C GLN A 89 -10.71 6.97 4.27
N LEU A 90 -11.72 7.82 4.07
CA LEU A 90 -11.53 9.28 4.05
C LEU A 90 -11.02 9.82 5.41
N VAL A 91 -11.51 9.29 6.53
CA VAL A 91 -11.03 9.66 7.87
C VAL A 91 -9.58 9.20 8.07
N ASP A 92 -9.26 7.96 7.69
CA ASP A 92 -7.89 7.42 7.74
C ASP A 92 -6.91 8.24 6.88
N ASP A 93 -7.31 8.56 5.63
CA ASP A 93 -6.52 9.36 4.69
C ASP A 93 -6.31 10.81 5.21
N LEU A 94 -7.33 11.42 5.84
CA LEU A 94 -7.21 12.74 6.47
C LEU A 94 -6.24 12.74 7.66
N ILE A 95 -6.28 11.69 8.50
CA ILE A 95 -5.33 11.54 9.62
C ILE A 95 -3.91 11.34 9.08
N LEU A 96 -3.73 10.49 8.07
CA LEU A 96 -2.43 10.26 7.43
C LEU A 96 -1.85 11.53 6.80
N LEU A 97 -2.68 12.35 6.16
CA LEU A 97 -2.29 13.66 5.63
C LEU A 97 -1.92 14.64 6.74
N GLY A 98 -2.63 14.62 7.88
CA GLY A 98 -2.30 15.43 9.05
C GLY A 98 -0.94 15.07 9.67
N VAL A 99 -0.64 13.76 9.75
CA VAL A 99 0.67 13.26 10.18
C VAL A 99 1.78 13.69 9.21
N ARG A 100 1.53 13.68 7.89
CA ARG A 100 2.49 14.16 6.88
C ARG A 100 2.71 15.67 6.88
N ALA A 101 1.75 16.46 7.33
CA ALA A 101 1.83 17.92 7.44
C ALA A 101 2.57 18.41 8.70
N GLY A 102 3.39 17.57 9.35
CA GLY A 102 4.28 17.98 10.45
C GLY A 102 3.68 17.96 11.86
N ARG A 103 2.39 17.62 12.05
CA ARG A 103 1.79 17.46 13.40
C ARG A 103 1.30 16.05 13.70
N ILE A 104 2.32 15.21 13.84
CA ILE A 104 2.30 13.78 14.12
C ILE A 104 1.56 13.42 15.44
N HIS A 105 1.79 14.18 16.50
CA HIS A 105 1.45 13.77 17.88
C HIS A 105 -0.07 13.69 18.16
N ASP A 106 -0.87 14.57 17.55
CA ASP A 106 -2.33 14.58 17.73
C ASP A 106 -3.04 13.65 16.73
N GLY A 107 -2.51 13.50 15.51
CA GLY A 107 -3.01 12.54 14.52
C GLY A 107 -2.86 11.08 14.97
N LEU A 108 -1.75 10.73 15.61
CA LEU A 108 -1.54 9.38 16.17
C LEU A 108 -2.37 9.11 17.43
N LYS A 109 -2.73 10.13 18.23
CA LYS A 109 -3.72 9.97 19.30
C LYS A 109 -5.13 9.72 18.77
N ALA A 110 -5.50 10.35 17.65
CA ALA A 110 -6.78 10.07 16.99
C ALA A 110 -6.89 8.61 16.52
N LEU A 111 -5.79 8.04 15.99
CA LEU A 111 -5.71 6.60 15.67
C LEU A 111 -5.86 5.70 16.91
N ASP A 112 -5.30 6.09 18.05
CA ASP A 112 -5.40 5.32 19.31
C ASP A 112 -6.85 5.17 19.82
N HIS A 113 -7.71 6.14 19.54
CA HIS A 113 -9.13 6.10 19.88
C HIS A 113 -9.96 5.09 19.06
N ALA A 114 -9.49 4.68 17.87
CA ALA A 114 -10.15 3.64 17.09
C ALA A 114 -9.96 2.24 17.68
N GLU A 115 -8.79 1.97 18.29
CA GLU A 115 -8.38 0.60 18.63
C GLU A 115 -8.73 0.15 20.05
N GLN A 116 -8.77 1.08 21.02
CA GLN A 116 -9.10 0.74 22.42
C GLN A 116 -10.55 0.27 22.62
N THR A 117 -11.38 0.35 21.58
CA THR A 117 -12.82 0.00 21.60
C THR A 117 -13.11 -1.48 21.30
N LYS A 118 -12.09 -2.34 21.15
CA LYS A 118 -12.27 -3.81 20.98
C LYS A 118 -12.80 -4.55 22.22
N GLY A 119 -12.81 -3.92 23.40
CA GLY A 119 -12.90 -4.63 24.70
C GLY A 119 -14.24 -4.65 25.45
N SER A 120 -15.28 -3.89 25.05
CA SER A 120 -16.55 -3.87 25.82
C SER A 120 -17.78 -3.55 24.97
N VAL A 121 -18.83 -4.36 25.13
CA VAL A 121 -20.04 -4.42 24.28
C VAL A 121 -21.02 -3.24 24.52
N ALA A 122 -20.63 -2.23 25.31
CA ALA A 122 -21.53 -1.15 25.76
C ALA A 122 -21.23 0.25 25.19
N SER A 123 -20.18 0.43 24.38
CA SER A 123 -19.85 1.75 23.81
C SER A 123 -19.11 1.64 22.47
N CYS A 124 -19.83 1.42 21.38
CA CYS A 124 -19.28 1.59 20.03
C CYS A 124 -18.93 3.07 19.75
N SER A 125 -18.02 3.28 18.80
CA SER A 125 -17.79 4.60 18.20
C SER A 125 -19.07 5.08 17.51
N SER A 126 -19.26 6.40 17.37
CA SER A 126 -20.44 6.96 16.67
C SER A 126 -20.54 6.51 15.19
N GLU A 127 -19.43 6.03 14.62
CA GLU A 127 -19.28 5.65 13.23
C GLU A 127 -19.74 4.20 13.00
N ASP A 128 -19.40 3.31 13.93
CA ASP A 128 -19.89 1.93 13.95
C ASP A 128 -21.35 1.86 14.43
N THR A 129 -21.75 2.69 15.41
CA THR A 129 -23.13 2.79 15.87
C THR A 129 -24.09 3.12 14.72
N PHE A 130 -23.69 4.01 13.80
CA PHE A 130 -24.51 4.36 12.63
C PHE A 130 -24.85 3.13 11.79
N LEU A 131 -23.86 2.31 11.44
CA LEU A 131 -24.06 1.21 10.50
C LEU A 131 -24.61 -0.06 11.18
N TYR A 132 -24.19 -0.32 12.42
CA TYR A 132 -24.76 -1.38 13.26
C TYR A 132 -26.27 -1.15 13.46
N THR A 133 -26.68 0.06 13.86
CA THR A 133 -28.10 0.38 14.07
C THR A 133 -28.90 0.32 12.76
N LEU A 134 -28.31 0.77 11.64
CA LEU A 134 -28.99 0.82 10.34
C LEU A 134 -29.09 -0.55 9.65
N LEU A 135 -28.19 -1.49 9.92
CA LEU A 135 -28.31 -2.89 9.48
C LEU A 135 -29.17 -3.75 10.43
N GLN A 136 -29.10 -3.50 11.74
CA GLN A 136 -29.79 -4.35 12.73
C GLN A 136 -31.28 -3.99 12.90
N SER A 137 -31.73 -2.82 12.41
CA SER A 137 -33.15 -2.42 12.41
C SER A 137 -33.98 -3.13 11.33
N GLY A 138 -33.97 -4.46 11.38
CA GLY A 138 -35.07 -5.29 10.88
C GLY A 138 -36.36 -5.04 11.68
N PRO A 139 -37.50 -5.62 11.25
CA PRO A 139 -38.83 -5.26 11.76
C PRO A 139 -39.11 -5.87 13.14
N THR A 140 -38.55 -5.29 14.19
CA THR A 140 -38.85 -5.63 15.59
C THR A 140 -39.29 -4.40 16.39
N GLU A 141 -40.52 -4.48 16.86
CA GLU A 141 -41.09 -3.82 18.05
C GLU A 141 -41.08 -2.28 18.12
N TYR A 142 -42.19 -1.70 17.63
CA TYR A 142 -43.00 -0.65 18.29
C TYR A 142 -42.35 0.64 18.86
N SER A 143 -41.09 0.94 18.57
CA SER A 143 -40.57 2.30 18.68
C SER A 143 -40.98 3.11 17.44
N GLY A 144 -41.77 4.17 17.62
CA GLY A 144 -42.33 4.95 16.51
C GLY A 144 -41.23 5.49 15.59
N GLY A 145 -41.32 5.19 14.29
CA GLY A 145 -40.22 5.36 13.30
C GLY A 145 -39.62 6.76 13.15
N ASN A 146 -40.19 7.77 13.79
CA ASN A 146 -39.61 9.11 13.93
C ASN A 146 -38.34 9.11 14.82
N GLY A 147 -38.26 8.23 15.82
CA GLY A 147 -37.11 8.12 16.72
C GLY A 147 -35.85 7.59 16.03
N ILE A 148 -35.98 6.48 15.29
CA ILE A 148 -34.88 5.89 14.51
C ILE A 148 -34.34 6.91 13.50
N LYS A 149 -35.23 7.56 12.73
CA LYS A 149 -34.83 8.58 11.76
C LYS A 149 -34.02 9.71 12.40
N LYS A 150 -34.49 10.23 13.55
CA LYS A 150 -33.81 11.30 14.30
C LYS A 150 -32.42 10.88 14.77
N HIS A 151 -32.26 9.68 15.33
CA HIS A 151 -30.94 9.18 15.78
C HIS A 151 -29.98 8.92 14.63
N VAL A 152 -30.45 8.41 13.49
CA VAL A 152 -29.65 8.24 12.27
C VAL A 152 -29.17 9.59 11.73
N GLU A 153 -30.02 10.62 11.78
CA GLU A 153 -29.70 11.98 11.36
C GLU A 153 -28.74 12.70 12.34
N GLU A 154 -28.90 12.48 13.65
CA GLU A 154 -27.97 12.92 14.70
C GLU A 154 -26.57 12.28 14.54
N ALA A 155 -26.50 10.96 14.33
CA ALA A 155 -25.23 10.23 14.14
C ALA A 155 -24.50 10.67 12.85
N LEU A 156 -25.22 10.85 11.73
CA LEU A 156 -24.65 11.40 10.50
C LEU A 156 -24.14 12.83 10.69
N SER A 157 -24.84 13.66 11.46
CA SER A 157 -24.46 15.04 11.73
C SER A 157 -23.21 15.10 12.62
N ALA A 158 -23.14 14.27 13.66
CA ALA A 158 -21.96 14.14 14.52
C ALA A 158 -20.73 13.69 13.71
N ARG A 159 -20.86 12.65 12.88
CA ARG A 159 -19.78 12.16 12.04
C ARG A 159 -19.30 13.19 11.02
N ARG A 160 -20.23 13.87 10.33
CA ARG A 160 -19.89 15.00 9.44
C ARG A 160 -19.14 16.11 10.18
N SER A 161 -19.58 16.46 11.39
CA SER A 161 -18.89 17.46 12.21
C SER A 161 -17.48 17.02 12.61
N SER A 162 -17.29 15.74 12.93
CA SER A 162 -15.97 15.15 13.22
C SER A 162 -15.05 15.22 12.01
N THR A 163 -15.50 14.72 10.84
CA THR A 163 -14.72 14.76 9.59
C THR A 163 -14.39 16.21 9.17
N MET A 164 -15.33 17.16 9.30
CA MET A 164 -15.06 18.58 9.04
C MET A 164 -14.07 19.20 10.04
N GLY A 165 -14.07 18.73 11.29
CA GLY A 165 -13.07 19.12 12.29
C GLY A 165 -11.65 18.66 11.89
N LEU A 166 -11.51 17.40 11.47
CA LEU A 166 -10.27 16.86 10.93
C LEU A 166 -9.78 17.61 9.69
N MET A 167 -10.68 17.94 8.75
CA MET A 167 -10.31 18.73 7.55
C MET A 167 -9.82 20.13 7.90
N ARG A 168 -10.46 20.83 8.86
CA ARG A 168 -10.01 22.15 9.32
C ARG A 168 -8.68 22.07 10.06
N TYR A 169 -8.49 21.05 10.90
CA TYR A 169 -7.21 20.81 11.58
C TYR A 169 -6.06 20.57 10.58
N LEU A 170 -6.32 19.81 9.51
CA LEU A 170 -5.37 19.62 8.41
C LEU A 170 -5.05 20.94 7.70
N GLU A 171 -6.06 21.75 7.39
CA GLU A 171 -5.91 23.08 6.77
C GLU A 171 -5.08 24.03 7.65
N ASP A 172 -5.40 24.12 8.94
CA ASP A 172 -4.63 24.91 9.93
C ASP A 172 -3.18 24.43 10.03
N THR A 173 -2.95 23.12 9.99
CA THR A 173 -1.61 22.52 10.04
C THR A 173 -0.79 22.86 8.79
N ILE A 174 -1.38 22.72 7.60
CA ILE A 174 -0.75 23.10 6.33
C ILE A 174 -0.44 24.60 6.29
N ASN A 175 -1.36 25.44 6.80
CA ASN A 175 -1.15 26.89 6.86
C ASN A 175 -0.02 27.28 7.81
N ASN A 176 0.11 26.60 8.95
CA ASN A 176 1.24 26.81 9.88
C ASN A 176 2.58 26.41 9.25
N GLN A 177 2.65 25.24 8.60
CA GLN A 177 3.90 24.78 7.97
C GLN A 177 4.28 25.64 6.74
N ARG A 178 3.28 26.13 6.00
CA ARG A 178 3.47 27.14 4.95
C ARG A 178 4.06 28.43 5.54
N ALA A 179 3.47 28.97 6.60
CA ALA A 179 3.96 30.20 7.23
C ALA A 179 5.39 30.07 7.79
N GLN A 180 5.76 28.90 8.32
CA GLN A 180 7.14 28.59 8.71
C GLN A 180 8.08 28.57 7.49
N THR A 181 7.66 27.97 6.38
CA THR A 181 8.44 27.90 5.13
C THR A 181 8.62 29.30 4.52
N GLU A 182 7.56 30.10 4.46
CA GLU A 182 7.61 31.50 3.98
C GLU A 182 8.49 32.38 4.89
N ALA A 183 8.46 32.17 6.21
CA ALA A 183 9.36 32.86 7.14
C ALA A 183 10.83 32.48 6.94
N LEU A 184 11.13 31.22 6.60
CA LEU A 184 12.48 30.77 6.22
C LEU A 184 12.92 31.37 4.87
N GLU A 185 12.02 31.45 3.87
CA GLU A 185 12.30 32.05 2.57
C GLU A 185 12.59 33.56 2.68
N ILE A 186 11.79 34.30 3.46
CA ILE A 186 12.03 35.72 3.76
C ILE A 186 13.35 35.90 4.52
N SER A 187 13.68 34.97 5.43
CA SER A 187 14.95 34.93 6.15
C SER A 187 16.16 34.73 5.22
N LEU A 188 16.03 33.89 4.19
CA LEU A 188 17.10 33.53 3.24
C LEU A 188 17.28 34.50 2.06
N SER A 189 16.24 35.26 1.71
CA SER A 189 16.23 36.12 0.51
C SER A 189 16.71 37.56 0.74
N GLY A 190 17.00 37.95 1.98
CA GLY A 190 17.59 39.25 2.31
C GLY A 190 19.10 39.31 2.03
N ASN A 191 19.62 40.50 1.73
CA ASN A 191 21.07 40.77 1.77
C ASN A 191 21.54 40.79 3.23
N LEU A 192 21.84 39.62 3.77
CA LEU A 192 22.26 39.41 5.16
C LEU A 192 23.69 39.93 5.40
N SER A 193 23.91 40.57 6.55
CA SER A 193 25.26 40.73 7.12
C SER A 193 25.85 39.36 7.52
N GLU A 194 27.16 39.24 7.67
CA GLU A 194 27.78 37.98 8.18
C GLU A 194 27.21 37.59 9.56
N GLU A 195 26.98 38.59 10.43
CA GLU A 195 26.36 38.38 11.75
C GLU A 195 24.91 37.86 11.63
N ASP A 196 24.13 38.43 10.70
CA ASP A 196 22.75 38.01 10.46
C ASP A 196 22.70 36.61 9.84
N ALA A 197 23.62 36.28 8.92
CA ALA A 197 23.75 34.96 8.32
C ALA A 197 24.01 33.87 9.38
N ILE A 198 24.89 34.14 10.36
CA ILE A 198 25.14 33.23 11.49
C ILE A 198 23.87 33.06 12.35
N ILE A 199 23.09 34.12 12.57
CA ILE A 199 21.84 34.07 13.33
C ILE A 199 20.77 33.26 12.57
N GLN A 200 20.61 33.48 11.26
CA GLN A 200 19.63 32.73 10.46
C GLN A 200 20.02 31.25 10.32
N GLN A 201 21.30 30.93 10.18
CA GLN A 201 21.76 29.54 10.13
C GLN A 201 21.47 28.81 11.44
N ARG A 202 21.66 29.44 12.60
CA ARG A 202 21.26 28.85 13.89
C ARG A 202 19.75 28.60 14.00
N LYS A 203 18.91 29.53 13.50
CA LYS A 203 17.45 29.31 13.48
C LYS A 203 17.06 28.15 12.55
N LEU A 204 17.73 27.99 11.42
CA LEU A 204 17.53 26.85 10.53
C LEU A 204 17.96 25.54 11.19
N ASP A 205 19.11 25.51 11.86
CA ASP A 205 19.59 24.35 12.62
C ASP A 205 18.63 23.98 13.76
N ASP A 206 18.06 24.96 14.47
CA ASP A 206 17.09 24.74 15.54
C ASP A 206 15.73 24.25 15.01
N PHE A 207 15.24 24.78 13.89
CA PHE A 207 14.05 24.27 13.20
C PHE A 207 14.24 22.83 12.71
N MET A 208 15.37 22.54 12.04
CA MET A 208 15.71 21.19 11.60
C MET A 208 15.79 20.21 12.78
N ARG A 209 16.30 20.65 13.94
CA ARG A 209 16.34 19.86 15.17
C ARG A 209 14.94 19.56 15.73
N GLU A 210 14.02 20.53 15.68
CA GLU A 210 12.63 20.34 16.11
C GLU A 210 11.88 19.34 15.21
N GLU A 211 12.04 19.44 13.88
CA GLU A 211 11.52 18.46 12.92
C GLU A 211 12.12 17.05 13.14
N ILE A 212 13.44 16.94 13.32
CA ILE A 212 14.12 15.66 13.59
C ILE A 212 13.62 15.03 14.90
N ASN A 213 13.41 15.82 15.96
CA ASN A 213 12.85 15.33 17.22
C ASN A 213 11.41 14.83 17.04
N THR A 214 10.58 15.59 16.31
CA THR A 214 9.17 15.25 16.04
C THR A 214 9.05 13.96 15.21
N LEU A 215 9.89 13.80 14.19
CA LEU A 215 10.00 12.56 13.40
C LEU A 215 10.53 11.39 14.22
N SER A 216 11.49 11.62 15.11
CA SER A 216 12.04 10.57 15.98
C SER A 216 11.00 10.04 16.97
N GLU A 217 10.17 10.93 17.53
CA GLU A 217 9.04 10.53 18.37
C GLU A 217 7.97 9.76 17.57
N ALA A 218 7.68 10.19 16.33
CA ALA A 218 6.79 9.49 15.40
C ALA A 218 7.19 8.03 15.19
N ILE A 219 8.47 7.83 14.87
CA ILE A 219 9.09 6.52 14.64
C ILE A 219 9.05 5.70 15.94
N GLY A 220 9.24 6.32 17.10
CA GLY A 220 9.10 5.69 18.41
C GLY A 220 7.68 5.16 18.70
N ILE A 221 6.65 5.94 18.35
CA ILE A 221 5.24 5.52 18.48
C ILE A 221 4.91 4.41 17.49
N LEU A 222 5.30 4.57 16.22
CA LEU A 222 5.03 3.59 15.16
C LEU A 222 5.72 2.23 15.45
N ASN A 223 6.97 2.24 15.90
CA ASN A 223 7.68 1.02 16.29
C ASN A 223 7.04 0.33 17.50
N ARG A 224 6.41 1.09 18.41
CA ARG A 224 5.63 0.51 19.52
C ARG A 224 4.38 -0.19 19.00
N LYS A 225 3.58 0.47 18.16
CA LYS A 225 2.40 -0.12 17.51
C LYS A 225 2.74 -1.37 16.69
N HIS A 226 3.82 -1.32 15.90
CA HIS A 226 4.31 -2.51 15.16
C HIS A 226 4.64 -3.68 16.08
N LYS A 227 5.22 -3.42 17.26
CA LYS A 227 5.46 -4.45 18.26
C LYS A 227 4.15 -4.98 18.86
N ASP A 228 3.24 -4.09 19.25
CA ASP A 228 1.96 -4.47 19.86
C ASP A 228 1.14 -5.36 18.90
N TYR A 229 1.09 -5.04 17.60
CA TYR A 229 0.47 -5.90 16.58
C TYR A 229 1.21 -7.22 16.37
N ALA A 230 2.55 -7.22 16.39
CA ALA A 230 3.32 -8.46 16.27
C ALA A 230 3.02 -9.42 17.44
N ASP A 231 2.89 -8.87 18.66
CA ASP A 231 2.51 -9.60 19.86
C ASP A 231 1.03 -10.09 19.80
N GLU A 232 0.09 -9.28 19.27
CA GLU A 232 -1.32 -9.70 19.02
C GLU A 232 -1.38 -10.84 17.98
N ILE A 233 -0.67 -10.71 16.85
CA ILE A 233 -0.61 -11.72 15.79
C ILE A 233 0.02 -13.03 16.31
N GLN A 234 1.11 -12.94 17.07
CA GLN A 234 1.76 -14.11 17.65
C GLN A 234 0.84 -14.82 18.65
N THR A 235 0.09 -14.05 19.45
CA THR A 235 -0.92 -14.59 20.38
C THR A 235 -2.04 -15.31 19.62
N TYR A 236 -2.55 -14.71 18.53
CA TYR A 236 -3.55 -15.33 17.66
C TYR A 236 -3.06 -16.63 17.01
N ILE A 237 -1.80 -16.67 16.53
CA ILE A 237 -1.19 -17.88 15.96
C ILE A 237 -1.12 -18.99 17.01
N ILE A 238 -0.74 -18.67 18.25
CA ILE A 238 -0.69 -19.63 19.36
C ILE A 238 -2.09 -20.15 19.67
N SER A 239 -3.09 -19.27 19.82
CA SER A 239 -4.46 -19.69 20.15
C SER A 239 -5.09 -20.54 19.03
N HIS A 240 -4.91 -20.16 17.76
CA HIS A 240 -5.38 -20.95 16.62
C HIS A 240 -4.71 -22.34 16.59
N SER A 241 -3.42 -22.44 16.95
CA SER A 241 -2.72 -23.72 17.05
C SER A 241 -3.27 -24.61 18.17
N THR A 242 -3.59 -24.03 19.34
CA THR A 242 -4.22 -24.79 20.44
C THR A 242 -5.63 -25.24 20.07
N ASP A 243 -6.44 -24.38 19.45
CA ASP A 243 -7.80 -24.72 19.00
C ASP A 243 -7.77 -25.82 17.94
N GLN A 244 -6.81 -25.77 17.01
CA GLN A 244 -6.64 -26.82 16.00
C GLN A 244 -6.21 -28.17 16.59
N LEU A 245 -5.45 -28.18 17.69
CA LEU A 245 -5.12 -29.40 18.43
C LEU A 245 -6.33 -29.93 19.21
N GLU A 246 -7.11 -29.05 19.83
CA GLU A 246 -8.34 -29.39 20.56
C GLU A 246 -9.38 -30.02 19.62
N ILE A 247 -9.62 -29.41 18.45
CA ILE A 247 -10.52 -29.93 17.41
C ILE A 247 -10.08 -31.33 16.95
N LYS A 248 -8.77 -31.57 16.78
CA LYS A 248 -8.24 -32.90 16.43
C LYS A 248 -8.45 -33.93 17.55
N ARG A 249 -8.32 -33.53 18.82
CA ARG A 249 -8.58 -34.42 19.97
C ARG A 249 -10.06 -34.80 20.02
N ILE A 250 -10.95 -33.82 19.96
CA ILE A 250 -12.41 -34.03 19.98
C ILE A 250 -12.87 -34.88 18.79
N ALA A 251 -12.29 -34.69 17.60
CA ALA A 251 -12.58 -35.54 16.44
C ALA A 251 -12.18 -37.01 16.69
N GLY A 252 -11.02 -37.27 17.31
CA GLY A 252 -10.61 -38.61 17.70
C GLY A 252 -11.52 -39.23 18.76
N GLU A 253 -11.89 -38.48 19.81
CA GLU A 253 -12.85 -38.91 20.83
C GLU A 253 -14.23 -39.26 20.24
N LEU A 254 -14.66 -38.51 19.21
CA LEU A 254 -15.92 -38.79 18.49
C LEU A 254 -15.84 -40.07 17.65
N ASP A 255 -14.73 -40.30 16.93
CA ASP A 255 -14.51 -41.52 16.16
C ASP A 255 -14.44 -42.77 17.06
N GLU A 256 -13.78 -42.67 18.23
CA GLU A 256 -13.76 -43.73 19.25
C GLU A 256 -15.16 -44.02 19.79
N SER A 257 -15.94 -42.99 20.14
CA SER A 257 -17.32 -43.14 20.60
C SER A 257 -18.23 -43.75 19.52
N LEU A 258 -18.06 -43.36 18.26
CA LEU A 258 -18.82 -43.92 17.14
C LEU A 258 -18.48 -45.40 16.91
N ALA A 259 -17.22 -45.79 17.08
CA ALA A 259 -16.80 -47.19 17.03
C ALA A 259 -17.41 -48.02 18.17
N GLU A 260 -17.46 -47.49 19.40
CA GLU A 260 -18.09 -48.16 20.54
C GLU A 260 -19.61 -48.33 20.34
N VAL A 261 -20.30 -47.31 19.81
CA VAL A 261 -21.72 -47.39 19.46
C VAL A 261 -21.98 -48.46 18.40
N GLU A 262 -21.17 -48.52 17.34
CA GLU A 262 -21.30 -49.55 16.30
C GLU A 262 -20.97 -50.96 16.83
N GLU A 263 -20.03 -51.11 17.77
CA GLU A 263 -19.81 -52.39 18.46
C GLU A 263 -21.02 -52.80 19.34
N SER A 264 -21.62 -51.84 20.06
CA SER A 264 -22.82 -52.08 20.87
C SER A 264 -24.01 -52.55 20.00
N ARG A 265 -24.16 -51.96 18.81
CA ARG A 265 -25.15 -52.37 17.80
C ARG A 265 -24.90 -53.80 17.30
N ARG A 266 -23.65 -54.17 17.02
CA ARG A 266 -23.28 -55.55 16.61
C ARG A 266 -23.60 -56.57 17.71
N LYS A 267 -23.30 -56.24 18.97
CA LYS A 267 -23.66 -57.07 20.15
C LYS A 267 -25.19 -57.28 20.24
N LEU A 268 -25.98 -56.23 20.06
CA LEU A 268 -27.44 -56.31 20.07
C LEU A 268 -28.02 -57.19 18.97
N ILE A 269 -27.47 -57.12 17.74
CA ILE A 269 -27.90 -57.96 16.61
C ILE A 269 -27.64 -59.44 16.90
N ASN A 270 -26.47 -59.78 17.44
CA ASN A 270 -26.14 -61.17 17.81
C ASN A 270 -27.08 -61.73 18.88
N MET A 271 -27.43 -60.94 19.90
CA MET A 271 -28.43 -61.33 20.92
C MET A 271 -29.80 -61.62 20.31
N LYS A 272 -30.24 -60.80 19.34
CA LYS A 272 -31.54 -60.99 18.67
C LYS A 272 -31.60 -62.28 17.86
N ILE A 273 -30.50 -62.65 17.19
CA ILE A 273 -30.39 -63.89 16.41
C ILE A 273 -30.47 -65.13 17.32
N GLN A 274 -29.78 -65.11 18.46
CA GLN A 274 -29.80 -66.22 19.43
C GLN A 274 -31.18 -66.45 20.06
N THR A 275 -32.03 -65.42 20.13
CA THR A 275 -33.37 -65.51 20.75
C THR A 275 -34.44 -66.06 19.79
N GLY A 276 -34.20 -66.05 18.48
CA GLY A 276 -35.18 -66.48 17.46
C GLY A 276 -35.18 -67.97 17.11
N GLY A 277 -34.23 -68.76 17.64
CA GLY A 277 -33.97 -70.14 17.18
C GLY A 277 -34.71 -71.27 17.88
N SER A 278 -35.73 -70.98 18.70
CA SER A 278 -36.22 -71.93 19.72
C SER A 278 -37.74 -72.12 19.82
N SER A 279 -38.42 -72.40 18.70
CA SER A 279 -39.74 -73.07 18.74
C SER A 279 -40.10 -73.72 17.40
N GLY A 280 -40.60 -74.96 17.43
CA GLY A 280 -41.12 -75.67 16.25
C GLY A 280 -40.80 -77.16 16.23
N LEU A 281 -41.66 -78.00 16.82
CA LEU A 281 -41.52 -79.46 16.79
C LEU A 281 -42.86 -80.16 16.50
N HIS A 282 -42.81 -81.24 15.70
CA HIS A 282 -43.78 -82.35 15.53
C HIS A 282 -45.06 -82.11 14.64
N VAL A 283 -45.32 -82.74 13.47
CA VAL A 283 -45.33 -84.17 12.98
C VAL A 283 -46.43 -85.03 13.68
N PRO A 284 -47.22 -85.98 13.06
CA PRO A 284 -47.15 -86.75 11.77
C PRO A 284 -48.28 -86.42 10.73
N VAL A 285 -48.48 -87.00 9.52
CA VAL A 285 -47.97 -88.14 8.68
C VAL A 285 -48.86 -89.42 8.57
N MET A 286 -48.96 -90.01 7.34
CA MET A 286 -49.60 -91.28 6.84
C MET A 286 -51.01 -91.19 6.17
N LEU A 287 -51.43 -92.02 5.17
CA LEU A 287 -50.77 -92.73 4.03
C LEU A 287 -51.85 -93.47 3.15
N THR A 288 -51.62 -93.68 1.82
CA THR A 288 -52.23 -94.72 0.92
C THR A 288 -53.77 -94.76 0.66
N GLY A 289 -54.34 -95.27 -0.45
CA GLY A 289 -53.80 -95.77 -1.74
C GLY A 289 -54.88 -96.52 -2.61
N ASN A 290 -54.67 -96.65 -3.95
CA ASN A 290 -55.32 -97.49 -5.02
C ASN A 290 -56.64 -98.29 -4.72
N GLY A 291 -57.69 -98.35 -5.59
CA GLY A 291 -57.78 -99.08 -6.89
C GLY A 291 -58.92 -100.16 -6.88
N SER A 292 -59.34 -100.88 -7.95
CA SER A 292 -59.11 -100.77 -9.42
C SER A 292 -59.82 -101.88 -10.27
N VAL A 293 -60.39 -101.54 -11.45
CA VAL A 293 -60.33 -102.28 -12.76
C VAL A 293 -61.35 -103.41 -13.20
N SER A 294 -61.71 -103.39 -14.51
CA SER A 294 -62.24 -104.43 -15.48
C SER A 294 -63.65 -105.08 -15.30
N SER A 295 -64.52 -105.14 -16.34
CA SER A 295 -64.56 -105.91 -17.63
C SER A 295 -65.25 -107.31 -17.48
N GLU A 296 -66.03 -107.91 -18.40
CA GLU A 296 -66.30 -107.68 -19.84
C GLU A 296 -67.64 -108.29 -20.32
N GLN A 297 -68.25 -107.69 -21.36
CA GLN A 297 -69.27 -108.13 -22.34
C GLN A 297 -70.02 -109.50 -22.30
N SER A 298 -71.30 -109.48 -22.73
CA SER A 298 -71.74 -110.14 -24.00
C SER A 298 -73.18 -109.82 -24.47
N ALA A 299 -73.35 -109.92 -25.79
CA ALA A 299 -74.51 -109.63 -26.64
C ALA A 299 -75.58 -110.76 -26.67
N ASP A 300 -76.67 -110.73 -27.43
CA ASP A 300 -77.70 -109.69 -27.71
C ASP A 300 -78.92 -110.38 -28.32
N LYS A 301 -80.12 -109.89 -27.95
CA LYS A 301 -81.49 -110.22 -28.44
C LYS A 301 -82.58 -109.98 -27.40
N ILE A 302 -82.19 -109.53 -26.21
CA ILE A 302 -83.04 -108.70 -25.33
C ILE A 302 -83.14 -107.25 -25.91
N LEU A 303 -82.72 -107.01 -27.17
CA LEU A 303 -82.25 -105.72 -27.70
C LEU A 303 -83.17 -104.54 -27.35
N GLY A 304 -84.41 -104.46 -27.85
CA GLY A 304 -85.26 -103.28 -27.62
C GLY A 304 -85.68 -103.03 -26.15
N LEU A 305 -85.81 -104.08 -25.33
CA LEU A 305 -86.14 -103.93 -23.90
C LEU A 305 -84.88 -103.67 -23.05
N LYS A 306 -83.72 -104.15 -23.50
CA LYS A 306 -82.38 -103.89 -22.95
C LYS A 306 -81.86 -102.52 -23.39
N GLU A 307 -82.24 -102.00 -24.56
CA GLU A 307 -81.97 -100.65 -25.07
C GLU A 307 -82.85 -99.62 -24.38
N LEU A 308 -84.15 -99.89 -24.16
CA LEU A 308 -84.97 -99.00 -23.34
C LEU A 308 -84.51 -99.01 -21.88
N LYS A 309 -84.14 -100.18 -21.35
CA LYS A 309 -83.57 -100.29 -20.00
C LYS A 309 -82.17 -99.69 -19.89
N SER A 310 -81.30 -99.84 -20.91
CA SER A 310 -79.98 -99.20 -20.93
C SER A 310 -80.14 -97.70 -21.10
N SER A 311 -81.02 -97.21 -21.96
CA SER A 311 -81.32 -95.78 -22.08
C SER A 311 -81.85 -95.18 -20.78
N ILE A 312 -82.70 -95.90 -20.03
CA ILE A 312 -83.12 -95.47 -18.69
C ILE A 312 -81.96 -95.49 -17.69
N GLU A 313 -81.10 -96.51 -17.71
CA GLU A 313 -79.94 -96.60 -16.82
C GLU A 313 -78.86 -95.57 -17.20
N GLU A 314 -78.64 -95.30 -18.49
CA GLU A 314 -77.76 -94.27 -19.06
C GLU A 314 -78.28 -92.86 -18.71
N ILE A 315 -79.59 -92.61 -18.78
CA ILE A 315 -80.18 -91.34 -18.32
C ILE A 315 -80.05 -91.19 -16.81
N LYS A 316 -80.13 -92.29 -16.05
CA LYS A 316 -79.96 -92.30 -14.59
C LYS A 316 -78.51 -92.14 -14.16
N GLU A 317 -77.57 -92.76 -14.87
CA GLU A 317 -76.12 -92.54 -14.72
C GLU A 317 -75.77 -91.10 -15.13
N LEU A 318 -76.31 -90.58 -16.24
CA LEU A 318 -76.15 -89.20 -16.66
C LEU A 318 -76.75 -88.20 -15.67
N ALA A 319 -77.90 -88.52 -15.06
CA ALA A 319 -78.48 -87.70 -14.00
C ALA A 319 -77.62 -87.76 -12.73
N ALA A 320 -77.04 -88.91 -12.40
CA ALA A 320 -76.12 -89.07 -11.28
C ALA A 320 -74.78 -88.34 -11.52
N THR A 321 -74.21 -88.39 -12.72
CA THR A 321 -73.00 -87.61 -13.08
C THR A 321 -73.31 -86.12 -13.08
N ARG A 322 -74.43 -85.66 -13.66
CA ARG A 322 -74.84 -84.25 -13.58
C ARG A 322 -75.09 -83.76 -12.16
N LEU A 323 -75.63 -84.62 -11.28
CA LEU A 323 -75.81 -84.27 -9.87
C LEU A 323 -74.47 -84.25 -9.13
N SER A 324 -73.55 -85.16 -9.44
CA SER A 324 -72.16 -85.16 -8.92
C SER A 324 -71.38 -83.94 -9.40
N GLU A 325 -71.43 -83.59 -10.68
CA GLU A 325 -70.82 -82.38 -11.27
C GLU A 325 -71.38 -81.11 -10.60
N LEU A 326 -72.69 -81.06 -10.34
CA LEU A 326 -73.31 -79.92 -9.66
C LEU A 326 -72.92 -79.83 -8.19
N GLN A 327 -72.77 -80.97 -7.50
CA GLN A 327 -72.29 -81.03 -6.13
C GLN A 327 -70.80 -80.64 -6.03
N GLU A 328 -69.96 -81.11 -6.94
CA GLU A 328 -68.55 -80.72 -7.07
C GLU A 328 -68.43 -79.22 -7.41
N ALA A 329 -69.25 -78.71 -8.32
CA ALA A 329 -69.31 -77.28 -8.64
C ALA A 329 -69.76 -76.44 -7.43
N GLN A 330 -70.69 -76.94 -6.61
CA GLN A 330 -71.12 -76.28 -5.37
C GLN A 330 -70.00 -76.28 -4.31
N GLU A 331 -69.26 -77.38 -4.16
CA GLU A 331 -68.12 -77.50 -3.24
C GLU A 331 -66.93 -76.61 -3.68
N ASN A 332 -66.66 -76.55 -4.99
CA ASN A 332 -65.70 -75.62 -5.58
C ASN A 332 -66.12 -74.15 -5.38
N ASN A 333 -67.40 -73.83 -5.54
CA ASN A 333 -67.92 -72.48 -5.31
C ASN A 333 -67.82 -72.08 -3.83
N LEU A 334 -68.14 -72.99 -2.91
CA LEU A 334 -67.95 -72.81 -1.46
C LEU A 334 -66.47 -72.58 -1.12
N THR A 335 -65.56 -73.33 -1.74
CA THR A 335 -64.11 -73.20 -1.57
C THR A 335 -63.60 -71.85 -2.08
N LEU A 336 -64.04 -71.41 -3.27
CA LEU A 336 -63.71 -70.10 -3.82
C LEU A 336 -64.28 -68.96 -2.95
N SER A 337 -65.52 -69.09 -2.46
CA SER A 337 -66.11 -68.11 -1.56
C SER A 337 -65.33 -67.98 -0.25
N LYS A 338 -64.78 -69.09 0.26
CA LYS A 338 -63.92 -69.08 1.44
C LYS A 338 -62.57 -68.40 1.15
N GLN A 339 -61.92 -68.72 0.02
CA GLN A 339 -60.69 -68.06 -0.40
C GLN A 339 -60.85 -66.54 -0.60
N LEU A 340 -61.98 -66.11 -1.19
CA LEU A 340 -62.31 -64.69 -1.31
C LEU A 340 -62.50 -64.02 0.05
N GLN A 341 -63.15 -64.70 1.01
CA GLN A 341 -63.32 -64.19 2.37
C GLN A 341 -61.98 -64.09 3.13
N ASP A 342 -61.10 -65.08 2.98
CA ASP A 342 -59.76 -65.07 3.57
C ASP A 342 -58.91 -63.91 3.01
N LEU A 343 -58.95 -63.67 1.69
CA LEU A 343 -58.30 -62.53 1.03
C LEU A 343 -58.91 -61.17 1.44
N GLU A 344 -60.23 -61.09 1.65
CA GLU A 344 -60.88 -59.86 2.12
C GLU A 344 -60.46 -59.51 3.56
N ASN A 345 -60.20 -60.52 4.40
CA ASN A 345 -59.70 -60.34 5.75
C ASN A 345 -58.23 -59.88 5.74
N GLU A 346 -57.36 -60.54 4.95
CA GLU A 346 -55.95 -60.13 4.79
C GLU A 346 -55.82 -58.68 4.31
N LEU A 347 -56.64 -58.27 3.33
CA LEU A 347 -56.68 -56.88 2.85
C LEU A 347 -57.18 -55.87 3.90
N LYS A 348 -58.03 -56.29 4.84
CA LYS A 348 -58.48 -55.44 5.97
C LYS A 348 -57.36 -55.30 7.00
N ASP A 349 -56.65 -56.38 7.29
CA ASP A 349 -55.52 -56.38 8.22
C ASP A 349 -54.36 -55.51 7.67
N ASP A 350 -54.02 -55.61 6.38
CA ASP A 350 -53.03 -54.74 5.74
C ASP A 350 -53.42 -53.26 5.79
N LYS A 351 -54.69 -52.93 5.53
CA LYS A 351 -55.20 -51.56 5.69
C LYS A 351 -55.12 -51.10 7.14
N PHE A 352 -55.36 -51.98 8.10
CA PHE A 352 -55.22 -51.68 9.52
C PHE A 352 -53.74 -51.47 9.92
N VAL A 353 -52.80 -52.22 9.33
CA VAL A 353 -51.35 -52.02 9.51
C VAL A 353 -50.91 -50.66 8.96
N LEU A 354 -51.36 -50.27 7.76
CA LEU A 354 -51.08 -48.94 7.18
C LEU A 354 -51.71 -47.81 8.02
N LEU A 355 -52.94 -48.00 8.51
CA LEU A 355 -53.61 -47.06 9.41
C LEU A 355 -53.06 -47.11 10.86
N SER A 356 -52.14 -48.02 11.17
CA SER A 356 -51.62 -48.19 12.52
C SER A 356 -50.70 -47.04 12.93
N ARG A 357 -50.74 -46.70 14.22
CA ARG A 357 -49.86 -45.69 14.82
C ARG A 357 -48.36 -46.02 14.71
N PRO A 358 -47.91 -47.28 14.86
CA PRO A 358 -46.50 -47.63 14.65
C PRO A 358 -46.03 -47.42 13.21
N TYR A 359 -46.87 -47.71 12.21
CA TYR A 359 -46.53 -47.48 10.80
C TYR A 359 -46.36 -45.99 10.50
N HIS A 360 -47.31 -45.16 10.94
CA HIS A 360 -47.20 -43.70 10.82
C HIS A 360 -45.93 -43.15 11.48
N LEU A 361 -45.64 -43.56 12.73
CA LEU A 361 -44.43 -43.12 13.43
C LEU A 361 -43.13 -43.52 12.71
N LEU A 362 -43.11 -44.71 12.09
CA LEU A 362 -41.96 -45.16 11.30
C LEU A 362 -41.84 -44.37 9.99
N ASN A 363 -42.96 -44.08 9.32
CA ASN A 363 -43.01 -43.28 8.11
C ASN A 363 -42.60 -41.82 8.36
N ASP A 364 -43.07 -41.20 9.45
CA ASP A 364 -42.68 -39.85 9.87
C ASP A 364 -41.17 -39.78 10.13
N ARG A 365 -40.61 -40.80 10.79
CA ARG A 365 -39.16 -40.91 11.01
C ARG A 365 -38.38 -41.10 9.71
N LEU A 366 -38.90 -41.87 8.75
CA LEU A 366 -38.31 -42.05 7.43
C LEU A 366 -38.30 -40.73 6.64
N LEU A 367 -39.43 -40.01 6.62
CA LEU A 367 -39.54 -38.70 5.97
C LEU A 367 -38.58 -37.68 6.59
N HIS A 368 -38.47 -37.65 7.93
CA HIS A 368 -37.52 -36.80 8.63
C HIS A 368 -36.07 -37.12 8.26
N SER A 369 -35.66 -38.39 8.31
CA SER A 369 -34.30 -38.78 7.90
C SER A 369 -34.02 -38.51 6.42
N ASN A 370 -35.02 -38.60 5.54
CA ASN A 370 -34.86 -38.25 4.14
C ASN A 370 -34.64 -36.73 3.95
N ALA A 371 -35.39 -35.89 4.69
CA ALA A 371 -35.18 -34.45 4.72
C ALA A 371 -33.80 -34.05 5.30
N GLU A 372 -33.30 -34.77 6.31
CA GLU A 372 -31.93 -34.59 6.81
C GLU A 372 -30.88 -34.95 5.76
N VAL A 373 -31.06 -36.08 5.04
CA VAL A 373 -30.17 -36.48 3.94
C VAL A 373 -30.12 -35.41 2.84
N ASP A 374 -31.26 -34.85 2.44
CA ASP A 374 -31.30 -33.79 1.43
C ASP A 374 -30.69 -32.47 1.94
N ARG A 375 -30.83 -32.14 3.23
CA ARG A 375 -30.11 -31.04 3.88
C ARG A 375 -28.59 -31.23 3.83
N TYR A 376 -28.10 -32.45 4.11
CA TYR A 376 -26.67 -32.76 4.05
C TYR A 376 -26.13 -32.75 2.61
N LYS A 377 -26.91 -33.19 1.61
CA LYS A 377 -26.53 -33.04 0.18
C LYS A 377 -26.32 -31.57 -0.18
N GLY A 378 -27.28 -30.70 0.17
CA GLY A 378 -27.15 -29.25 -0.08
C GLY A 378 -25.92 -28.61 0.56
N LEU A 379 -25.53 -29.07 1.76
CA LEU A 379 -24.30 -28.63 2.43
C LEU A 379 -23.02 -29.16 1.76
N ILE A 380 -23.05 -30.40 1.24
CA ILE A 380 -21.94 -30.97 0.45
C ILE A 380 -21.79 -30.19 -0.86
N ASP A 381 -22.88 -29.85 -1.54
CA ASP A 381 -22.87 -29.07 -2.77
C ASP A 381 -22.33 -27.65 -2.54
N SER A 382 -22.71 -27.00 -1.43
CA SER A 382 -22.13 -25.69 -1.07
C SER A 382 -20.62 -25.80 -0.80
N PHE A 383 -20.17 -26.79 -0.01
CA PHE A 383 -18.73 -26.99 0.23
C PHE A 383 -17.93 -27.35 -1.02
N GLN A 384 -18.52 -28.06 -1.99
CA GLN A 384 -17.90 -28.28 -3.30
C GLN A 384 -17.77 -26.96 -4.08
N SER A 385 -18.77 -26.09 -4.02
CA SER A 385 -18.71 -24.76 -4.65
C SER A 385 -17.64 -23.86 -4.00
N ASP A 386 -17.54 -23.86 -2.67
CA ASP A 386 -16.54 -23.12 -1.90
C ASP A 386 -15.12 -23.62 -2.20
N LYS A 387 -14.92 -24.94 -2.23
CA LYS A 387 -13.64 -25.56 -2.64
C LYS A 387 -13.20 -25.09 -4.02
N ASN A 388 -14.13 -25.03 -4.99
CA ASN A 388 -13.83 -24.58 -6.34
C ASN A 388 -13.51 -23.07 -6.40
N TYR A 389 -14.16 -22.25 -5.58
CA TYR A 389 -13.83 -20.84 -5.40
C TYR A 389 -12.44 -20.65 -4.79
N MET A 390 -12.14 -21.36 -3.70
CA MET A 390 -10.85 -21.30 -3.02
C MET A 390 -9.70 -21.76 -3.92
N LEU A 391 -9.86 -22.85 -4.68
CA LEU A 391 -8.86 -23.32 -5.65
C LEU A 391 -8.61 -22.31 -6.78
N ARG A 392 -9.63 -21.56 -7.22
CA ARG A 392 -9.45 -20.46 -8.18
C ARG A 392 -8.66 -19.32 -7.55
N ARG A 393 -9.03 -18.92 -6.33
CA ARG A 393 -8.38 -17.85 -5.56
C ARG A 393 -6.91 -18.17 -5.26
N GLU A 394 -6.60 -19.42 -4.94
CA GLU A 394 -5.24 -19.96 -4.74
C GLU A 394 -4.41 -19.80 -6.02
N LYS A 395 -4.92 -20.22 -7.18
CA LYS A 395 -4.22 -20.06 -8.48
C LYS A 395 -3.96 -18.59 -8.83
N GLU A 396 -4.91 -17.70 -8.57
CA GLU A 396 -4.72 -16.26 -8.73
C GLU A 396 -3.64 -15.70 -7.79
N LEU A 397 -3.54 -16.22 -6.57
CA LEU A 397 -2.52 -15.81 -5.60
C LEU A 397 -1.15 -16.37 -5.97
N SER A 398 -1.04 -17.61 -6.46
CA SER A 398 0.21 -18.19 -6.99
C SER A 398 0.75 -17.36 -8.16
N ALA A 399 -0.09 -17.06 -9.16
CA ALA A 399 0.31 -16.24 -10.29
C ALA A 399 0.75 -14.81 -9.88
N LYS A 400 0.12 -14.24 -8.84
CA LYS A 400 0.55 -12.94 -8.26
C LYS A 400 1.87 -13.05 -7.51
N ALA A 401 2.11 -14.15 -6.77
CA ALA A 401 3.37 -14.41 -6.09
C ALA A 401 4.51 -14.57 -7.09
N GLU A 402 4.35 -15.42 -8.12
CA GLU A 402 5.30 -15.61 -9.22
C GLU A 402 5.62 -14.28 -9.94
N SER A 403 4.60 -13.45 -10.21
CA SER A 403 4.80 -12.13 -10.80
C SER A 403 5.54 -11.17 -9.85
N ALA A 404 5.34 -11.28 -8.54
CA ALA A 404 6.04 -10.48 -7.54
C ALA A 404 7.50 -10.95 -7.30
N ASP A 405 7.77 -12.26 -7.40
CA ASP A 405 9.14 -12.80 -7.47
C ASP A 405 9.85 -12.31 -8.74
N GLY A 406 9.18 -12.35 -9.89
CA GLY A 406 9.67 -11.76 -11.14
C GLY A 406 10.05 -10.29 -10.99
N ALA A 407 9.17 -9.48 -10.39
CA ALA A 407 9.44 -8.08 -10.08
C ALA A 407 10.62 -7.89 -9.10
N ARG A 408 10.67 -8.66 -8.00
CA ARG A 408 11.79 -8.62 -7.04
C ARG A 408 13.12 -8.96 -7.68
N THR A 409 13.20 -10.00 -8.53
CA THR A 409 14.45 -10.34 -9.24
C THR A 409 14.86 -9.27 -10.26
N ALA A 410 13.92 -8.53 -10.85
CA ALA A 410 14.22 -7.39 -11.70
C ALA A 410 14.77 -6.20 -10.89
N VAL A 411 14.18 -5.91 -9.72
CA VAL A 411 14.66 -4.87 -8.78
C VAL A 411 16.10 -5.18 -8.34
N CYS A 412 16.40 -6.39 -7.86
CA CYS A 412 17.76 -6.75 -7.43
C CYS A 412 18.81 -6.68 -8.57
N LYS A 413 18.41 -6.92 -9.82
CA LYS A 413 19.28 -6.70 -11.00
C LYS A 413 19.54 -5.21 -11.25
N SER A 414 18.58 -4.33 -10.97
CA SER A 414 18.78 -2.89 -11.06
C SER A 414 19.63 -2.35 -9.90
N GLU A 415 19.44 -2.86 -8.68
CA GLU A 415 20.23 -2.49 -7.49
C GLU A 415 21.72 -2.83 -7.68
N THR A 416 22.03 -4.06 -8.10
CA THR A 416 23.42 -4.45 -8.39
C THR A 416 24.04 -3.64 -9.53
N LYS A 417 23.25 -3.20 -10.52
CA LYS A 417 23.75 -2.31 -11.58
C LYS A 417 23.97 -0.87 -11.10
N ILE A 418 23.16 -0.37 -10.18
CA ILE A 418 23.34 0.93 -9.52
C ILE A 418 24.64 0.91 -8.70
N GLU A 419 24.86 -0.15 -7.91
CA GLU A 419 26.07 -0.32 -7.11
C GLU A 419 27.34 -0.39 -7.98
N GLU A 420 27.31 -1.14 -9.09
CA GLU A 420 28.40 -1.17 -10.08
C GLU A 420 28.71 0.22 -10.66
N LEU A 421 27.67 0.99 -11.03
CA LEU A 421 27.81 2.35 -11.57
C LEU A 421 28.31 3.34 -10.51
N GLN A 422 27.91 3.19 -9.25
CA GLN A 422 28.39 4.01 -8.14
C GLN A 422 29.88 3.76 -7.86
N ILE A 423 30.33 2.51 -7.93
CA ILE A 423 31.76 2.16 -7.83
C ILE A 423 32.56 2.76 -9.02
N GLN A 424 32.01 2.70 -10.24
CA GLN A 424 32.64 3.32 -11.41
C GLN A 424 32.72 4.85 -11.27
N LEU A 425 31.66 5.51 -10.82
CA LEU A 425 31.65 6.96 -10.57
C LEU A 425 32.69 7.35 -9.51
N GLN A 426 32.76 6.62 -8.39
CA GLN A 426 33.74 6.88 -7.34
C GLN A 426 35.18 6.72 -7.86
N LYS A 427 35.43 5.70 -8.70
CA LYS A 427 36.72 5.51 -9.36
C LYS A 427 37.06 6.71 -10.27
N CYS A 428 36.13 7.17 -11.10
CA CYS A 428 36.35 8.34 -11.97
C CYS A 428 36.58 9.63 -11.18
N ILE A 429 35.95 9.81 -10.01
CA ILE A 429 36.21 10.95 -9.12
C ILE A 429 37.65 10.90 -8.59
N VAL A 430 38.13 9.74 -8.15
CA VAL A 430 39.52 9.56 -7.70
C VAL A 430 40.48 9.84 -8.84
N GLU A 431 40.28 9.24 -10.03
CA GLU A 431 41.13 9.45 -11.22
C GLU A 431 41.17 10.93 -11.66
N ARG A 432 40.04 11.65 -11.59
CA ARG A 432 39.99 13.09 -11.86
C ARG A 432 40.84 13.89 -10.88
N ASN A 433 40.65 13.67 -9.58
CA ASN A 433 41.42 14.38 -8.54
C ASN A 433 42.93 14.11 -8.67
N ASP A 434 43.30 12.89 -9.07
CA ASP A 434 44.69 12.46 -9.32
C ASP A 434 45.32 13.15 -10.56
N ILE A 435 44.50 13.58 -11.53
CA ILE A 435 44.94 14.36 -12.71
C ILE A 435 45.00 15.85 -12.36
N GLU A 436 44.02 16.35 -11.61
CA GLU A 436 43.93 17.72 -11.11
C GLU A 436 45.17 18.08 -10.27
N MET A 437 45.56 17.22 -9.32
CA MET A 437 46.79 17.37 -8.54
C MET A 437 48.06 17.46 -9.42
N LYS A 438 48.18 16.60 -10.43
CA LYS A 438 49.33 16.60 -11.36
C LYS A 438 49.36 17.84 -12.25
N LEU A 439 48.20 18.41 -12.56
CA LEU A 439 48.09 19.66 -13.30
C LEU A 439 48.53 20.85 -12.45
N GLU A 440 48.08 20.94 -11.19
CA GLU A 440 48.52 21.97 -10.23
C GLU A 440 50.04 21.90 -9.99
N GLU A 441 50.62 20.71 -9.83
CA GLU A 441 52.06 20.51 -9.71
C GLU A 441 52.81 21.05 -10.93
N ALA A 442 52.34 20.73 -12.15
CA ALA A 442 52.95 21.18 -13.40
C ALA A 442 52.84 22.70 -13.60
N GLU A 443 51.71 23.32 -13.21
CA GLU A 443 51.53 24.77 -13.25
C GLU A 443 52.47 25.48 -12.26
N GLN A 444 52.59 24.98 -11.03
CA GLN A 444 53.54 25.50 -10.05
C GLN A 444 54.99 25.39 -10.52
N ASP A 445 55.38 24.27 -11.11
CA ASP A 445 56.74 24.09 -11.65
C ASP A 445 57.01 24.99 -12.87
N SER A 446 56.01 25.28 -13.71
CA SER A 446 56.12 26.32 -14.75
C SER A 446 56.31 27.71 -14.13
N GLY A 447 55.53 28.08 -13.11
CA GLY A 447 55.71 29.37 -12.41
C GLY A 447 57.10 29.51 -11.77
N ARG A 448 57.60 28.45 -11.13
CA ARG A 448 58.98 28.40 -10.58
C ARG A 448 60.05 28.52 -11.68
N LYS A 449 59.79 27.92 -12.86
CA LYS A 449 60.67 27.99 -14.04
C LYS A 449 60.74 29.42 -14.59
N ASP A 450 59.61 30.08 -14.76
CA ASP A 450 59.51 31.43 -15.29
C ASP A 450 60.21 32.44 -14.36
N ILE A 451 59.93 32.38 -13.04
CA ILE A 451 60.61 33.19 -12.01
C ILE A 451 62.14 32.99 -12.08
N LYS A 452 62.61 31.75 -12.24
CA LYS A 452 64.04 31.43 -12.31
C LYS A 452 64.71 32.01 -13.55
N ASP A 453 64.03 31.98 -14.69
CA ASP A 453 64.58 32.53 -15.93
C ASP A 453 64.45 34.07 -15.98
N GLU A 454 63.46 34.69 -15.32
CA GLU A 454 63.43 36.13 -15.06
C GLU A 454 64.59 36.59 -14.16
N PHE A 455 64.85 35.89 -13.04
CA PHE A 455 66.03 36.16 -12.20
C PHE A 455 67.35 36.05 -12.97
N ARG A 456 67.45 35.14 -13.93
CA ARG A 456 68.63 35.01 -14.81
C ARG A 456 68.78 36.23 -15.73
N VAL A 457 67.68 36.75 -16.28
CA VAL A 457 67.68 37.98 -17.08
C VAL A 457 68.07 39.18 -16.22
N MET A 458 67.48 39.35 -15.03
CA MET A 458 67.82 40.42 -14.09
C MET A 458 69.29 40.38 -13.68
N ALA A 459 69.82 39.21 -13.30
CA ALA A 459 71.24 39.05 -12.97
C ALA A 459 72.18 39.39 -14.15
N SER A 460 71.77 39.01 -15.38
CA SER A 460 72.53 39.33 -16.60
C SER A 460 72.49 40.83 -16.95
N ALA A 461 71.38 41.52 -16.65
CA ALA A 461 71.27 42.97 -16.79
C ALA A 461 72.13 43.70 -15.75
N LEU A 462 72.02 43.32 -14.48
CA LEU A 462 72.81 43.88 -13.38
C LEU A 462 74.32 43.70 -13.60
N SER A 463 74.77 42.54 -14.10
CA SER A 463 76.17 42.34 -14.47
C SER A 463 76.64 43.33 -15.53
N LYS A 464 75.85 43.57 -16.59
CA LYS A 464 76.19 44.54 -17.64
C LYS A 464 76.20 45.98 -17.14
N GLU A 465 75.30 46.34 -16.22
CA GLU A 465 75.30 47.64 -15.58
C GLU A 465 76.53 47.83 -14.69
N MET A 466 76.94 46.78 -13.96
CA MET A 466 78.16 46.77 -13.16
C MET A 466 79.42 46.91 -14.05
N ASP A 467 79.52 46.14 -15.14
CA ASP A 467 80.61 46.25 -16.13
C ASP A 467 80.67 47.67 -16.73
N MET A 468 79.51 48.27 -17.03
CA MET A 468 79.42 49.64 -17.54
C MET A 468 79.84 50.68 -16.50
N MET A 469 79.45 50.52 -15.23
CA MET A 469 79.88 51.39 -14.13
C MET A 469 81.38 51.27 -13.86
N GLU A 470 81.95 50.07 -13.90
CA GLU A 470 83.39 49.85 -13.78
C GLU A 470 84.16 50.47 -14.97
N ALA A 471 83.65 50.33 -16.19
CA ALA A 471 84.22 51.00 -17.36
C ALA A 471 84.11 52.53 -17.28
N GLN A 472 83.07 53.09 -16.67
CA GLN A 472 83.00 54.53 -16.38
C GLN A 472 84.01 54.94 -15.30
N LEU A 473 84.09 54.20 -14.18
CA LEU A 473 85.03 54.47 -13.08
C LEU A 473 86.48 54.47 -13.56
N ASN A 474 86.86 53.51 -14.42
CA ASN A 474 88.19 53.46 -15.01
C ASN A 474 88.47 54.67 -15.91
N ARG A 475 87.52 55.10 -16.75
CA ARG A 475 87.67 56.36 -17.53
C ARG A 475 87.87 57.58 -16.64
N TRP A 476 87.06 57.73 -15.58
CA TRP A 476 87.21 58.84 -14.62
C TRP A 476 88.58 58.80 -13.93
N LYS A 477 89.07 57.61 -13.59
CA LYS A 477 90.41 57.42 -13.02
C LYS A 477 91.49 57.83 -14.01
N ASP A 478 91.41 57.43 -15.28
CA ASP A 478 92.40 57.79 -16.30
C ASP A 478 92.43 59.30 -16.55
N THR A 479 91.27 59.94 -16.73
CA THR A 479 91.14 61.41 -16.86
C THR A 479 91.68 62.13 -15.62
N ALA A 480 91.52 61.58 -14.41
CA ALA A 480 92.10 62.16 -13.20
C ALA A 480 93.63 62.07 -13.17
N HIS A 481 94.23 60.98 -13.67
CA HIS A 481 95.70 60.88 -13.80
C HIS A 481 96.25 61.84 -14.86
N GLU A 482 95.57 61.98 -16.00
CA GLU A 482 95.92 62.96 -17.03
C GLU A 482 95.85 64.39 -16.50
N ALA A 483 94.78 64.75 -15.78
CA ALA A 483 94.63 66.05 -15.15
C ALA A 483 95.70 66.34 -14.09
N LEU A 484 96.16 65.32 -13.34
CA LEU A 484 97.28 65.45 -12.41
C LEU A 484 98.60 65.68 -13.15
N SER A 485 98.87 64.94 -14.22
CA SER A 485 100.08 65.09 -15.04
C SER A 485 100.16 66.46 -15.71
N LEU A 486 99.07 66.92 -16.34
CA LEU A 486 98.98 68.27 -16.92
C LEU A 486 99.16 69.37 -15.87
N ARG A 487 98.71 69.15 -14.64
CA ARG A 487 98.90 70.09 -13.53
C ARG A 487 100.37 70.13 -13.08
N GLU A 488 101.07 69.00 -13.05
CA GLU A 488 102.51 68.92 -12.75
C GLU A 488 103.36 69.58 -13.86
N GLU A 489 102.98 69.39 -15.13
CA GLU A 489 103.58 70.10 -16.26
C GLU A 489 103.34 71.62 -16.15
N ALA A 490 102.11 72.04 -15.84
CA ALA A 490 101.79 73.46 -15.62
C ALA A 490 102.58 74.08 -14.46
N TYR A 491 102.81 73.36 -13.36
CA TYR A 491 103.70 73.81 -12.28
C TYR A 491 105.15 73.92 -12.75
N SER A 492 105.64 72.95 -13.52
CA SER A 492 107.00 72.94 -14.08
C SER A 492 107.22 74.12 -15.04
N LEU A 493 106.27 74.37 -15.94
CA LEU A 493 106.26 75.51 -16.86
C LEU A 493 106.17 76.85 -16.10
N LYS A 494 105.36 76.94 -15.03
CA LYS A 494 105.28 78.13 -14.18
C LYS A 494 106.59 78.41 -13.45
N ALA A 495 107.28 77.38 -12.96
CA ALA A 495 108.61 77.51 -12.37
C ALA A 495 109.63 78.00 -13.41
N LEU A 496 109.67 77.40 -14.60
CA LEU A 496 110.54 77.81 -15.70
C LEU A 496 110.27 79.26 -16.15
N LEU A 497 109.00 79.66 -16.25
CA LEU A 497 108.59 81.04 -16.55
C LEU A 497 109.12 82.01 -15.48
N SER A 498 108.98 81.68 -14.20
CA SER A 498 109.47 82.53 -13.10
C SER A 498 111.00 82.69 -13.13
N ALA A 499 111.73 81.62 -13.45
CA ALA A 499 113.19 81.66 -13.62
C ALA A 499 113.59 82.54 -14.82
N LYS A 500 112.89 82.41 -15.96
CA LYS A 500 113.12 83.25 -17.14
C LYS A 500 112.73 84.72 -16.93
N THR A 501 111.74 84.99 -16.09
CA THR A 501 111.37 86.36 -15.68
C THR A 501 112.48 86.98 -14.84
N ALA A 502 113.01 86.26 -13.85
CA ALA A 502 114.15 86.72 -13.04
C ALA A 502 115.44 86.91 -13.87
N GLU A 503 115.70 86.04 -14.84
CA GLU A 503 116.81 86.20 -15.79
C GLU A 503 116.63 87.45 -16.67
N HIS A 504 115.42 87.70 -17.17
CA HIS A 504 115.10 88.93 -17.92
C HIS A 504 115.24 90.19 -17.05
N GLU A 505 114.78 90.17 -15.80
CA GLU A 505 114.96 91.28 -14.85
C GLU A 505 116.44 91.57 -14.59
N SER A 506 117.27 90.54 -14.34
CA SER A 506 118.72 90.65 -14.17
C SER A 506 119.43 91.20 -15.43
N LEU A 507 119.05 90.72 -16.62
CA LEU A 507 119.57 91.24 -17.88
C LEU A 507 119.14 92.70 -18.11
N SER A 508 117.89 93.05 -17.80
CA SER A 508 117.38 94.42 -17.87
C SER A 508 118.14 95.35 -16.93
N GLU A 509 118.41 94.92 -15.69
CA GLU A 509 119.22 95.67 -14.72
C GLU A 509 120.67 95.86 -15.21
N ASN A 510 121.26 94.82 -15.81
CA ASN A 510 122.60 94.91 -16.41
C ASN A 510 122.65 95.83 -17.63
N CYS A 511 121.65 95.78 -18.51
CA CYS A 511 121.48 96.73 -19.62
C CYS A 511 121.30 98.17 -19.11
N ALA A 512 120.58 98.36 -18.00
CA ALA A 512 120.42 99.67 -17.36
C ALA A 512 121.75 100.18 -16.78
N LYS A 513 122.54 99.32 -16.12
CA LYS A 513 123.90 99.62 -15.65
C LYS A 513 124.83 100.00 -16.80
N GLN A 514 124.89 99.20 -17.86
CA GLN A 514 125.66 99.50 -19.07
C GLN A 514 125.20 100.81 -19.73
N THR A 515 123.90 101.10 -19.74
CA THR A 515 123.37 102.37 -20.27
C THR A 515 123.80 103.56 -19.41
N ALA A 516 123.87 103.41 -18.08
CA ALA A 516 124.38 104.42 -17.17
C ALA A 516 125.89 104.64 -17.33
N GLU A 517 126.66 103.57 -17.53
CA GLU A 517 128.10 103.62 -17.82
C GLU A 517 128.40 104.26 -19.19
N ILE A 518 127.61 103.94 -20.23
CA ILE A 518 127.70 104.62 -21.53
C ILE A 518 127.37 106.12 -21.39
N LYS A 519 126.44 106.50 -20.50
CA LYS A 519 126.17 107.92 -20.20
C LYS A 519 127.35 108.59 -19.49
N SER A 520 127.97 107.95 -18.49
CA SER A 520 129.12 108.53 -17.80
C SER A 520 130.34 108.66 -18.72
N LEU A 521 130.61 107.64 -19.55
CA LEU A 521 131.65 107.69 -20.58
C LEU A 521 131.38 108.79 -21.61
N LYS A 522 130.12 109.01 -22.03
CA LYS A 522 129.76 110.16 -22.88
C LYS A 522 130.07 111.50 -22.19
N THR A 523 129.70 111.68 -20.92
CA THR A 523 130.04 112.93 -20.19
C THR A 523 131.55 113.11 -20.00
N LEU A 524 132.32 112.02 -19.86
CA LEU A 524 133.78 112.08 -19.81
C LEU A 524 134.37 112.49 -21.17
N ILE A 525 133.84 111.96 -22.27
CA ILE A 525 134.24 112.36 -23.64
C ILE A 525 133.90 113.84 -23.90
N GLU A 526 132.74 114.32 -23.48
CA GLU A 526 132.37 115.74 -23.57
C GLU A 526 133.32 116.63 -22.75
N ASN A 527 133.68 116.23 -21.53
CA ASN A 527 134.67 116.94 -20.72
C ASN A 527 136.05 116.96 -21.39
N LEU A 528 136.55 115.82 -21.88
CA LEU A 528 137.84 115.73 -22.59
C LEU A 528 137.84 116.56 -23.89
N GLN A 529 136.71 116.66 -24.60
CA GLN A 529 136.58 117.54 -25.76
C GLN A 529 136.64 119.02 -25.37
N LYS A 530 136.07 119.38 -24.21
CA LYS A 530 136.12 120.74 -23.67
C LYS A 530 137.53 121.12 -23.22
N GLU A 531 138.19 120.23 -22.49
CA GLU A 531 139.59 120.35 -22.06
C GLU A 531 140.54 120.46 -23.28
N LYS A 532 140.26 119.71 -24.36
CA LYS A 532 140.95 119.85 -25.65
C LYS A 532 140.73 121.24 -26.30
N GLN A 533 139.53 121.81 -26.23
CA GLN A 533 139.27 123.16 -26.73
C GLN A 533 140.01 124.22 -25.89
N GLU A 534 140.04 124.07 -24.57
CA GLU A 534 140.79 124.95 -23.66
C GLU A 534 142.31 124.89 -23.92
N LEU A 535 142.87 123.68 -24.14
CA LEU A 535 144.26 123.50 -24.53
C LEU A 535 144.59 124.08 -25.92
N GLN A 536 143.64 124.04 -26.87
CA GLN A 536 143.81 124.69 -28.17
C GLN A 536 143.90 126.23 -28.02
N ILE A 537 143.07 126.83 -27.15
CA ILE A 537 143.13 128.27 -26.86
C ILE A 537 144.49 128.66 -26.24
N PHE A 538 145.04 127.83 -25.34
CA PHE A 538 146.39 128.03 -24.79
C PHE A 538 147.49 127.92 -25.86
N LEU A 539 147.35 127.00 -26.82
CA LEU A 539 148.28 126.85 -27.94
C LEU A 539 148.25 128.08 -28.86
N ASP A 540 147.06 128.59 -29.16
CA ASP A 540 146.88 129.78 -30.01
C ASP A 540 147.44 131.06 -29.35
N MET A 541 147.31 131.21 -28.02
CA MET A 541 147.93 132.33 -27.27
C MET A 541 149.46 132.36 -27.37
N HIS A 542 150.13 131.20 -27.36
CA HIS A 542 151.59 131.15 -27.45
C HIS A 542 152.15 131.43 -28.86
N GLY A 543 151.28 131.60 -29.87
CA GLY A 543 151.68 131.78 -31.27
C GLY A 543 152.03 133.21 -31.70
N GLN A 544 151.88 134.24 -30.84
CA GLN A 544 151.82 135.65 -31.31
C GLN A 544 152.86 136.67 -30.74
N GLU A 545 153.74 136.31 -29.80
CA GLU A 545 154.69 137.28 -29.20
C GLU A 545 156.17 136.85 -29.25
N CYS A 546 156.75 136.66 -30.43
CA CYS A 546 158.23 136.56 -30.58
C CYS A 546 158.78 137.02 -31.95
N PHE A 547 158.18 138.06 -32.53
CA PHE A 547 158.75 138.84 -33.64
C PHE A 547 158.85 140.32 -33.26
N ASP A 548 159.72 140.67 -32.31
CA ASP A 548 160.55 141.90 -32.38
C ASP A 548 161.53 142.01 -31.18
N LYS A 549 162.84 141.97 -31.50
CA LYS A 549 164.04 142.34 -30.71
C LYS A 549 164.34 141.64 -29.37
#